data_AF-A0A2W4E732-F1
#
_entry.id   AF-A0A2W4E732-F1
#
_cell.length_a   1.000
_cell.length_b   1.000
_cell.length_c   1.000
_cell.angle_alpha   90.00
_cell.angle_beta   90.00
_cell.angle_gamma   90.00
#
_symmetry.space_group_name_H-M   'P 1'
#
loop_
_entity.id
_entity.type
_entity.pdbx_description
1 polymer ?
#
loop_
_entity_poly.entity_id
_entity_poly.type
_entity_poly.pdbx_seq_one_letter_code
_entity_poly.pdbx_strand_id
1 'polypeptide(L)'
;MLLSKDTSAQALELANKAVALAPYSACAKMVQSMVLFDSGKIDAAITSGYRAMSFNPANSAIVAKLGLLLFLSGRWDDGVGLAIKSGLTDTFPQADAALTLALDAYRTGQYDESAIRARQLNDSDNDIAGILLAATLGQRGEIAEAAAVLATLRKDRPDFDAKFRGDLSEQHYAPELINSLQAGLVKAGVALR
;
A
#
# COMPACT_ATOMS: atom_id res chain seq x y z
N MET A 1 -2.30 23.37 0.42
CA MET A 1 -1.11 22.71 1.01
C MET A 1 -0.86 23.05 2.49
N LEU A 2 -1.53 24.04 3.10
CA LEU A 2 -1.43 24.32 4.54
C LEU A 2 -2.31 23.38 5.40
N LEU A 3 -3.52 23.08 4.94
CA LEU A 3 -4.49 22.20 5.65
C LEU A 3 -3.99 20.76 5.86
N SER A 4 -3.23 20.18 4.92
CA SER A 4 -2.72 18.81 5.06
C SER A 4 -1.61 18.69 6.11
N LYS A 5 -0.70 19.66 6.17
CA LYS A 5 0.38 19.68 7.18
C LYS A 5 -0.16 19.85 8.61
N ASP A 6 -1.16 20.72 8.78
CA ASP A 6 -1.81 20.92 10.07
C ASP A 6 -2.58 19.67 10.52
N THR A 7 -3.22 18.97 9.57
CA THR A 7 -3.93 17.71 9.86
C THR A 7 -2.94 16.58 10.24
N SER A 8 -1.80 16.46 9.55
CA SER A 8 -0.76 15.48 9.91
C SER A 8 -0.16 15.73 11.30
N ALA A 9 0.07 17.00 11.66
CA ALA A 9 0.58 17.35 12.99
C ALA A 9 -0.43 17.01 14.09
N GLN A 10 -1.71 17.33 13.89
CA GLN A 10 -2.78 17.00 14.81
C GLN A 10 -2.98 15.48 14.95
N ALA A 11 -2.93 14.74 13.85
CA ALA A 11 -3.02 13.27 13.86
C ALA A 11 -1.88 12.67 14.69
N LEU A 12 -0.66 13.18 14.53
CA LEU A 12 0.49 12.69 15.30
C LEU A 12 0.36 13.01 16.79
N GLU A 13 -0.14 14.19 17.14
CA GLU A 13 -0.43 14.56 18.53
C GLU A 13 -1.46 13.60 19.16
N LEU A 14 -2.55 13.32 18.47
CA LEU A 14 -3.59 12.40 18.93
C LEU A 14 -3.07 10.96 19.07
N ALA A 15 -2.28 10.48 18.10
CA ALA A 15 -1.66 9.17 18.19
C ALA A 15 -0.69 9.06 19.38
N ASN A 16 0.10 10.10 19.64
CA ASN A 16 0.98 10.16 20.80
C ASN A 16 0.21 10.18 22.12
N LYS A 17 -0.91 10.92 22.19
CA LYS A 17 -1.81 10.91 23.35
C LYS A 17 -2.42 9.52 23.59
N ALA A 18 -2.87 8.84 22.53
CA ALA A 18 -3.40 7.48 22.64
C ALA A 18 -2.35 6.51 23.21
N VAL A 19 -1.09 6.62 22.77
CA VAL A 19 0.02 5.84 23.32
C VAL A 19 0.34 6.22 24.77
N ALA A 20 0.26 7.49 25.14
CA ALA A 20 0.48 7.92 26.53
C ALA A 20 -0.60 7.39 27.47
N LEU A 21 -1.86 7.35 27.02
CA LEU A 21 -2.99 6.81 27.77
C LEU A 21 -2.96 5.27 27.86
N ALA A 22 -2.45 4.59 26.84
CA ALA A 22 -2.39 3.13 26.77
C ALA A 22 -1.04 2.64 26.22
N PRO A 23 0.04 2.66 27.04
CA PRO A 23 1.42 2.42 26.56
C PRO A 23 1.67 1.01 26.01
N TYR A 24 0.86 0.03 26.43
CA TYR A 24 0.93 -1.37 26.02
C TYR A 24 -0.17 -1.77 25.03
N SER A 25 -0.93 -0.82 24.50
CA SER A 25 -1.96 -1.10 23.49
C SER A 25 -1.32 -1.31 22.12
N ALA A 26 -1.44 -2.54 21.60
CA ALA A 26 -1.03 -2.87 20.24
C ALA A 26 -1.73 -1.96 19.20
N CYS A 27 -3.01 -1.68 19.40
CA CYS A 27 -3.79 -0.79 18.54
C CYS A 27 -3.25 0.64 18.56
N ALA A 28 -3.00 1.21 19.76
CA ALA A 28 -2.44 2.57 19.86
C ALA A 28 -1.07 2.68 19.19
N LYS A 29 -0.22 1.66 19.32
CA LYS A 29 1.08 1.60 18.64
C LYS A 29 0.97 1.45 17.13
N MET A 30 -0.02 0.70 16.63
CA MET A 30 -0.26 0.58 15.20
C MET A 30 -0.79 1.90 14.60
N VAL A 31 -1.70 2.59 15.28
CA VAL A 31 -2.16 3.92 14.85
C VAL A 31 -0.99 4.91 14.83
N GLN A 32 -0.14 4.92 15.86
CA GLN A 32 1.09 5.71 15.86
C GLN A 32 2.01 5.36 14.67
N SER A 33 2.15 4.07 14.34
CA SER A 33 2.92 3.62 13.17
C SER A 33 2.38 4.21 11.87
N MET A 34 1.08 4.07 11.63
CA MET A 34 0.43 4.57 10.39
C MET A 34 0.60 6.08 10.25
N VAL A 35 0.32 6.85 11.31
CA VAL A 35 0.45 8.31 11.26
C VAL A 35 1.90 8.77 11.06
N LEU A 36 2.86 8.07 11.67
CA LEU A 36 4.28 8.33 11.44
C LEU A 36 4.68 8.04 9.98
N PHE A 37 4.13 6.99 9.40
CA PHE A 37 4.38 6.61 8.01
C PHE A 37 3.85 7.69 7.08
N ASP A 38 2.58 8.09 7.23
CA ASP A 38 1.95 9.14 6.43
C ASP A 38 2.69 10.49 6.56
N SER A 39 3.30 10.75 7.72
CA SER A 39 4.12 11.93 7.98
C SER A 39 5.56 11.83 7.44
N GLY A 40 5.91 10.77 6.71
CA GLY A 40 7.24 10.53 6.14
C GLY A 40 8.31 10.10 7.16
N LYS A 41 7.93 9.80 8.40
CA LYS A 41 8.86 9.33 9.46
C LYS A 41 8.95 7.80 9.43
N ILE A 42 9.41 7.27 8.31
CA ILE A 42 9.33 5.83 7.96
C ILE A 42 10.00 4.92 9.01
N ASP A 43 11.21 5.22 9.45
CA ASP A 43 11.90 4.37 10.45
C ASP A 43 11.18 4.36 11.81
N ALA A 44 10.64 5.51 12.21
CA ALA A 44 9.88 5.63 13.45
C ALA A 44 8.54 4.89 13.35
N ALA A 45 7.90 4.94 12.18
CA ALA A 45 6.71 4.16 11.89
C ALA A 45 6.97 2.67 12.06
N ILE A 46 7.96 2.12 11.36
CA ILE A 46 8.35 0.71 11.44
C ILE A 46 8.67 0.29 12.88
N THR A 47 9.42 1.12 13.62
CA THR A 47 9.71 0.86 15.03
C THR A 47 8.43 0.76 15.88
N SER A 48 7.45 1.64 15.65
CA SER A 48 6.16 1.60 16.33
C SER A 48 5.33 0.38 15.92
N GLY A 49 5.34 0.02 14.65
CA GLY A 49 4.64 -1.16 14.13
C GLY A 49 5.20 -2.47 14.69
N TYR A 50 6.53 -2.62 14.78
CA TYR A 50 7.13 -3.78 15.46
C TYR A 50 6.75 -3.84 16.94
N ARG A 51 6.68 -2.70 17.63
CA ARG A 51 6.17 -2.64 19.02
C ARG A 51 4.71 -3.08 19.10
N ALA A 52 3.86 -2.63 18.18
CA ALA A 52 2.46 -3.07 18.10
C ALA A 52 2.36 -4.60 17.95
N MET A 53 3.12 -5.17 17.01
CA MET A 53 3.17 -6.62 16.79
C MET A 53 3.70 -7.36 18.02
N SER A 54 4.67 -6.82 18.76
CA SER A 54 5.20 -7.45 19.98
C SER A 54 4.17 -7.54 21.11
N PHE A 55 3.22 -6.59 21.17
CA PHE A 55 2.16 -6.58 22.18
C PHE A 55 1.02 -7.53 21.84
N ASN A 56 0.76 -7.78 20.55
CA ASN A 56 -0.22 -8.77 20.12
C ASN A 56 0.21 -9.48 18.83
N PRO A 57 1.06 -10.52 18.93
CA PRO A 57 1.62 -11.21 17.77
C PRO A 57 0.60 -12.08 17.03
N ALA A 58 -0.56 -12.37 17.63
CA ALA A 58 -1.64 -13.16 17.03
C ALA A 58 -2.64 -12.29 16.24
N ASN A 59 -2.53 -10.96 16.33
CA ASN A 59 -3.37 -10.07 15.55
C ASN A 59 -2.84 -9.95 14.12
N SER A 60 -3.43 -10.76 13.25
CA SER A 60 -3.13 -10.82 11.81
C SER A 60 -3.22 -9.46 11.12
N ALA A 61 -4.19 -8.61 11.47
CA ALA A 61 -4.35 -7.29 10.87
C ALA A 61 -3.17 -6.36 11.19
N ILE A 62 -2.64 -6.42 12.42
CA ILE A 62 -1.43 -5.67 12.82
C ILE A 62 -0.21 -6.19 12.05
N VAL A 63 -0.07 -7.52 11.92
CA VAL A 63 1.02 -8.15 11.17
C VAL A 63 0.96 -7.78 9.68
N ALA A 64 -0.23 -7.85 9.08
CA ALA A 64 -0.47 -7.52 7.68
C ALA A 64 -0.20 -6.03 7.40
N LYS A 65 -0.69 -5.13 8.26
CA LYS A 65 -0.46 -3.69 8.11
C LYS A 65 1.03 -3.37 8.20
N LEU A 66 1.76 -3.93 9.16
CA LEU A 66 3.21 -3.74 9.25
C LEU A 66 3.92 -4.30 7.99
N GLY A 67 3.50 -5.46 7.50
CA GLY A 67 4.00 -6.05 6.26
C GLY A 67 3.85 -5.11 5.07
N LEU A 68 2.66 -4.50 4.91
CA LEU A 68 2.43 -3.51 3.87
C LEU A 68 3.33 -2.28 4.02
N LEU A 69 3.46 -1.70 5.22
CA LEU A 69 4.31 -0.52 5.43
C LEU A 69 5.80 -0.82 5.14
N LEU A 70 6.29 -2.00 5.52
CA LEU A 70 7.63 -2.47 5.18
C LEU A 70 7.79 -2.60 3.67
N PHE A 71 6.83 -3.25 3.01
CA PHE A 71 6.85 -3.43 1.57
C PHE A 71 6.85 -2.07 0.85
N LEU A 72 5.88 -1.19 1.12
CA LEU A 72 5.78 0.11 0.47
C LEU A 72 7.05 0.95 0.63
N SER A 73 7.76 0.84 1.75
CA SER A 73 9.02 1.56 1.99
C SER A 73 10.28 0.87 1.44
N GLY A 74 10.13 -0.19 0.65
CA GLY A 74 11.23 -0.85 -0.05
C GLY A 74 11.86 -2.04 0.69
N ARG A 75 11.32 -2.43 1.84
CA ARG A 75 11.78 -3.60 2.62
C ARG A 75 10.99 -4.83 2.19
N TRP A 76 11.21 -5.21 0.93
CA TRP A 76 10.37 -6.16 0.19
C TRP A 76 10.23 -7.51 0.90
N ASP A 77 11.37 -8.15 1.22
CA ASP A 77 11.38 -9.51 1.78
C ASP A 77 10.73 -9.57 3.16
N ASP A 78 11.01 -8.58 4.02
CA ASP A 78 10.39 -8.47 5.34
C ASP A 78 8.86 -8.25 5.23
N GLY A 79 8.45 -7.39 4.29
CA GLY A 79 7.04 -7.11 4.03
C GLY A 79 6.28 -8.35 3.55
N VAL A 80 6.83 -9.07 2.58
CA VAL A 80 6.28 -10.34 2.07
C VAL A 80 6.23 -11.39 3.17
N GLY A 81 7.30 -11.52 3.97
CA GLY A 81 7.35 -12.46 5.09
C GLY A 81 6.24 -12.22 6.11
N LEU A 82 5.95 -10.97 6.46
CA LEU A 82 4.83 -10.64 7.34
C LEU A 82 3.46 -10.82 6.68
N ALA A 83 3.32 -10.50 5.39
CA ALA A 83 2.07 -10.75 4.66
C ALA A 83 1.73 -12.25 4.66
N ILE A 84 2.70 -13.12 4.36
CA ILE A 84 2.54 -14.58 4.43
C ILE A 84 2.18 -15.00 5.86
N LYS A 85 2.94 -14.53 6.87
CA LYS A 85 2.68 -14.85 8.28
C LYS A 85 1.26 -14.50 8.71
N SER A 86 0.74 -13.35 8.30
CA SER A 86 -0.62 -12.92 8.65
C SER A 86 -1.72 -13.81 8.05
N GLY A 87 -1.45 -14.43 6.89
CA GLY A 87 -2.39 -15.35 6.24
C GLY A 87 -2.38 -16.76 6.84
N LEU A 88 -1.38 -17.11 7.66
CA LEU A 88 -1.32 -18.41 8.33
C LEU A 88 -2.26 -18.49 9.55
N THR A 89 -2.65 -17.35 10.11
CA THR A 89 -3.46 -17.28 11.33
C THR A 89 -4.96 -17.16 11.05
N ASP A 90 -5.34 -16.71 9.85
CA ASP A 90 -6.72 -16.39 9.50
C ASP A 90 -7.21 -17.22 8.32
N THR A 91 -8.50 -17.59 8.36
CA THR A 91 -9.18 -18.25 7.23
C THR A 91 -9.33 -17.32 6.02
N PHE A 92 -9.39 -16.01 6.24
CA PHE A 92 -9.53 -15.00 5.19
C PHE A 92 -8.31 -14.08 5.18
N PRO A 93 -7.66 -13.87 4.02
CA PRO A 93 -6.51 -12.98 3.92
C PRO A 93 -6.86 -11.54 4.29
N GLN A 94 -6.01 -10.92 5.09
CA GLN A 94 -6.09 -9.49 5.39
C GLN A 94 -5.83 -8.68 4.10
N ALA A 95 -6.61 -7.61 3.87
CA ALA A 95 -6.51 -6.80 2.64
C ALA A 95 -5.09 -6.26 2.41
N ASP A 96 -4.42 -5.81 3.48
CA ASP A 96 -3.04 -5.32 3.41
C ASP A 96 -2.04 -6.41 2.99
N ALA A 97 -2.24 -7.64 3.46
CA ALA A 97 -1.41 -8.78 3.09
C ALA A 97 -1.68 -9.18 1.64
N ALA A 98 -2.94 -9.22 1.22
CA ALA A 98 -3.32 -9.50 -0.16
C ALA A 98 -2.74 -8.47 -1.13
N LEU A 99 -2.77 -7.17 -0.77
CA LEU A 99 -2.14 -6.11 -1.55
C LEU A 99 -0.62 -6.27 -1.63
N THR A 100 0.04 -6.56 -0.51
CA THR A 100 1.49 -6.80 -0.46
C THR A 100 1.89 -7.91 -1.43
N LEU A 101 1.19 -9.05 -1.40
CA LEU A 101 1.48 -10.18 -2.28
C LEU A 101 1.17 -9.87 -3.76
N ALA A 102 0.12 -9.08 -4.04
CA ALA A 102 -0.20 -8.66 -5.40
C ALA A 102 0.87 -7.74 -6.00
N LEU A 103 1.36 -6.79 -5.20
CA LEU A 103 2.45 -5.88 -5.57
C LEU A 103 3.78 -6.62 -5.73
N ASP A 104 4.06 -7.61 -4.88
CA ASP A 104 5.27 -8.42 -5.00
C ASP A 104 5.27 -9.30 -6.25
N ALA A 105 4.13 -9.94 -6.56
CA ALA A 105 3.96 -10.69 -7.81
C ALA A 105 4.23 -9.80 -9.03
N TYR A 106 3.75 -8.55 -9.02
CA TYR A 106 4.07 -7.58 -10.07
C TYR A 106 5.56 -7.24 -10.13
N ARG A 107 6.15 -6.87 -8.98
CA ARG A 107 7.55 -6.47 -8.84
C ARG A 107 8.51 -7.57 -9.33
N THR A 108 8.14 -8.82 -9.12
CA THR A 108 8.90 -10.02 -9.50
C THR A 108 8.60 -10.53 -10.91
N GLY A 109 7.71 -9.86 -11.66
CA GLY A 109 7.37 -10.23 -13.04
C GLY A 109 6.35 -11.36 -13.18
N GLN A 110 5.76 -11.82 -12.07
CA GLN A 110 4.68 -12.81 -12.05
C GLN A 110 3.33 -12.15 -12.39
N TYR A 111 3.23 -11.63 -13.61
CA TYR A 111 2.10 -10.80 -14.04
C TYR A 111 0.76 -11.54 -14.10
N ASP A 112 0.75 -12.84 -14.35
CA ASP A 112 -0.49 -13.63 -14.32
C ASP A 112 -1.07 -13.71 -12.91
N GLU A 113 -0.24 -14.03 -11.93
CA GLU A 113 -0.63 -14.04 -10.52
C GLU A 113 -1.02 -12.64 -10.04
N SER A 114 -0.24 -11.63 -10.40
CA SER A 114 -0.54 -10.24 -10.06
C SER A 114 -1.92 -9.81 -10.58
N ALA A 115 -2.29 -10.18 -11.81
CA ALA A 115 -3.58 -9.81 -12.39
C ALA A 115 -4.74 -10.48 -11.64
N ILE A 116 -4.61 -11.75 -11.27
CA ILE A 116 -5.62 -12.48 -10.50
C ILE A 116 -5.83 -11.81 -9.15
N ARG A 117 -4.73 -11.55 -8.41
CA ARG A 117 -4.79 -10.91 -7.09
C ARG A 117 -5.31 -9.48 -7.16
N ALA A 118 -4.86 -8.70 -8.14
CA ALA A 118 -5.29 -7.32 -8.32
C ALA A 118 -6.80 -7.21 -8.62
N ARG A 119 -7.37 -8.14 -9.41
CA ARG A 119 -8.83 -8.19 -9.62
C ARG A 119 -9.61 -8.47 -8.35
N GLN A 120 -9.16 -9.44 -7.55
CA GLN A 120 -9.77 -9.76 -6.26
C GLN A 120 -9.76 -8.58 -5.29
N LEU A 121 -8.73 -7.73 -5.38
CA LEU A 121 -8.63 -6.49 -4.59
C LEU A 121 -9.45 -5.35 -5.17
N ASN A 122 -9.61 -5.27 -6.49
CA ASN A 122 -10.31 -4.18 -7.18
C ASN A 122 -11.84 -4.20 -6.99
N ASP A 123 -12.38 -5.24 -6.35
CA ASP A 123 -13.76 -5.26 -5.84
C ASP A 123 -13.93 -4.41 -4.56
N SER A 124 -12.84 -3.85 -4.02
CA SER A 124 -12.83 -2.86 -2.95
C SER A 124 -12.52 -1.47 -3.50
N ASP A 125 -13.00 -0.38 -2.86
CA ASP A 125 -12.73 1.04 -3.19
C ASP A 125 -11.24 1.43 -3.02
N ASN A 126 -10.33 0.64 -3.58
CA ASN A 126 -8.90 0.75 -3.40
C ASN A 126 -8.22 1.08 -4.73
N ASP A 127 -7.94 2.36 -4.94
CA ASP A 127 -7.36 2.88 -6.18
C ASP A 127 -6.05 2.19 -6.58
N ILE A 128 -5.21 1.77 -5.61
CA ILE A 128 -3.95 1.09 -5.92
C ILE A 128 -4.17 -0.28 -6.58
N ALA A 129 -5.29 -0.96 -6.28
CA ALA A 129 -5.61 -2.25 -6.90
C ALA A 129 -5.91 -2.08 -8.40
N GLY A 130 -6.67 -1.03 -8.75
CA GLY A 130 -6.91 -0.67 -10.15
C GLY A 130 -5.64 -0.23 -10.87
N ILE A 131 -4.79 0.58 -10.22
CA ILE A 131 -3.48 0.99 -10.75
C ILE A 131 -2.60 -0.22 -11.05
N LEU A 132 -2.50 -1.13 -10.07
CA LEU A 132 -1.75 -2.37 -10.20
C LEU A 132 -2.30 -3.21 -11.34
N LEU A 133 -3.62 -3.41 -11.41
CA LEU A 133 -4.26 -4.18 -12.47
C LEU A 133 -3.98 -3.58 -13.85
N ALA A 134 -4.14 -2.27 -14.04
CA ALA A 134 -3.85 -1.59 -15.29
C ALA A 134 -2.36 -1.73 -15.68
N ALA A 135 -1.45 -1.55 -14.73
CA ALA A 135 -0.02 -1.71 -14.95
C ALA A 135 0.34 -3.16 -15.33
N THR A 136 -0.25 -4.15 -14.66
CA THR A 136 -0.07 -5.58 -14.94
C THR A 136 -0.57 -5.96 -16.32
N LEU A 137 -1.76 -5.52 -16.71
CA LEU A 137 -2.32 -5.75 -18.04
C LEU A 137 -1.46 -5.08 -19.13
N GLY A 138 -0.93 -3.89 -18.87
CA GLY A 138 0.05 -3.24 -19.73
C GLY A 138 1.32 -4.05 -19.91
N GLN A 139 1.86 -4.65 -18.85
CA GLN A 139 3.03 -5.55 -18.94
C GLN A 139 2.73 -6.82 -19.76
N ARG A 140 1.50 -7.32 -19.71
CA ARG A 140 1.01 -8.48 -20.49
C ARG A 140 0.67 -8.15 -21.94
N GLY A 141 0.60 -6.87 -22.32
CA GLY A 141 0.17 -6.44 -23.65
C GLY A 141 -1.36 -6.48 -23.86
N GLU A 142 -2.14 -6.61 -22.79
CA GLU A 142 -3.60 -6.67 -22.81
C GLU A 142 -4.22 -5.26 -22.83
N ILE A 143 -3.87 -4.50 -23.86
CA ILE A 143 -4.09 -3.04 -23.92
C ILE A 143 -5.57 -2.65 -23.85
N ALA A 144 -6.45 -3.40 -24.52
CA ALA A 144 -7.88 -3.11 -24.54
C ALA A 144 -8.50 -3.23 -23.14
N GLU A 145 -8.06 -4.23 -22.37
CA GLU A 145 -8.56 -4.42 -21.02
C GLU A 145 -7.94 -3.43 -20.03
N ALA A 146 -6.63 -3.15 -20.17
CA ALA A 146 -5.98 -2.11 -19.39
C ALA A 146 -6.66 -0.74 -19.60
N ALA A 147 -7.05 -0.41 -20.83
CA ALA A 147 -7.77 0.82 -21.15
C ALA A 147 -9.15 0.89 -20.47
N ALA A 148 -9.86 -0.23 -20.33
CA ALA A 148 -11.13 -0.28 -19.61
C ALA A 148 -10.94 0.00 -18.11
N VAL A 149 -9.92 -0.60 -17.48
CA VAL A 149 -9.58 -0.34 -16.06
C VAL A 149 -9.20 1.13 -15.86
N LEU A 150 -8.37 1.68 -16.75
CA LEU A 150 -7.96 3.08 -16.70
C LEU A 150 -9.13 4.04 -16.92
N ALA A 151 -10.11 3.70 -17.75
CA ALA A 151 -11.30 4.51 -17.95
C ALA A 151 -12.12 4.63 -16.66
N THR A 152 -12.23 3.54 -15.88
CA THR A 152 -12.87 3.56 -14.55
C THR A 152 -12.08 4.44 -13.58
N LEU A 153 -10.76 4.23 -13.46
CA LEU A 153 -9.90 5.05 -12.58
C LEU A 153 -10.02 6.55 -12.91
N ARG A 154 -10.01 6.92 -14.19
CA ARG A 154 -10.11 8.31 -14.64
C ARG A 154 -11.50 8.91 -14.46
N LYS A 155 -12.55 8.09 -14.41
CA LYS A 155 -13.90 8.56 -14.12
C LYS A 155 -13.98 9.10 -12.69
N ASP A 156 -13.35 8.41 -11.74
CA ASP A 156 -13.35 8.78 -10.33
C ASP A 156 -12.23 9.77 -9.99
N ARG A 157 -11.10 9.70 -10.71
CA ARG A 157 -9.95 10.60 -10.58
C ARG A 157 -9.52 11.17 -11.95
N PRO A 158 -10.16 12.24 -12.43
CA PRO A 158 -9.87 12.84 -13.74
C PRO A 158 -8.41 13.33 -13.92
N ASP A 159 -7.71 13.61 -12.83
CA ASP A 159 -6.31 14.02 -12.80
C ASP A 159 -5.32 12.87 -12.55
N PHE A 160 -5.79 11.61 -12.55
CA PHE A 160 -5.01 10.40 -12.29
C PHE A 160 -3.66 10.39 -13.04
N ASP A 161 -3.65 10.57 -14.36
CA ASP A 161 -2.44 10.51 -15.17
C ASP A 161 -1.38 11.54 -14.72
N ALA A 162 -1.81 12.74 -14.34
CA ALA A 162 -0.89 13.81 -13.92
C ALA A 162 -0.45 13.65 -12.45
N LYS A 163 -1.26 13.01 -11.62
CA LYS A 163 -1.06 12.90 -10.18
C LYS A 163 -0.43 11.59 -9.74
N PHE A 164 -0.56 10.51 -10.52
CA PHE A 164 -0.11 9.16 -10.19
C PHE A 164 1.24 9.13 -9.45
N ARG A 165 2.27 9.73 -10.06
CA ARG A 165 3.63 9.70 -9.49
C ARG A 165 3.71 10.48 -8.17
N GLY A 166 3.09 11.66 -8.13
CA GLY A 166 3.05 12.52 -6.95
C GLY A 166 2.32 11.83 -5.80
N ASP A 167 1.13 11.29 -6.05
CA ASP A 167 0.28 10.64 -5.07
C ASP A 167 0.98 9.43 -4.42
N LEU A 168 1.59 8.54 -5.24
CA LEU A 168 2.31 7.39 -4.70
C LEU A 168 3.58 7.83 -3.93
N SER A 169 4.25 8.89 -4.38
CA SER A 169 5.40 9.45 -3.65
C SER A 169 5.00 10.07 -2.31
N GLU A 170 3.86 10.76 -2.26
CA GLU A 170 3.28 11.33 -1.03
C GLU A 170 2.83 10.23 -0.06
N GLN A 171 2.42 9.07 -0.58
CA GLN A 171 2.13 7.86 0.19
C GLN A 171 3.38 7.01 0.49
N HIS A 172 4.58 7.53 0.21
CA HIS A 172 5.87 6.90 0.53
C HIS A 172 6.09 5.52 -0.09
N TYR A 173 5.50 5.28 -1.27
CA TYR A 173 5.83 4.11 -2.07
C TYR A 173 7.28 4.23 -2.54
N ALA A 174 8.04 3.13 -2.51
CA ALA A 174 9.43 3.16 -2.90
C ALA A 174 9.55 3.57 -4.38
N PRO A 175 10.52 4.45 -4.73
CA PRO A 175 10.66 4.96 -6.09
C PRO A 175 10.77 3.85 -7.15
N GLU A 176 11.40 2.72 -6.82
CA GLU A 176 11.54 1.56 -7.70
C GLU A 176 10.19 0.94 -8.06
N LEU A 177 9.29 0.83 -7.09
CA LEU A 177 7.93 0.32 -7.31
C LEU A 177 7.12 1.30 -8.15
N ILE A 178 7.21 2.60 -7.87
CA ILE A 178 6.55 3.64 -8.66
C ILE A 178 7.02 3.59 -10.13
N ASN A 179 8.34 3.48 -10.34
CA ASN A 179 8.92 3.41 -11.68
C ASN A 179 8.47 2.14 -12.43
N SER A 180 8.40 1.00 -11.74
CA SER A 180 7.92 -0.24 -12.35
C SER A 180 6.45 -0.14 -12.76
N LEU A 181 5.58 0.34 -11.86
CA LEU A 181 4.16 0.58 -12.13
C LEU A 181 3.98 1.56 -13.29
N GLN A 182 4.74 2.66 -13.31
CA GLN A 182 4.77 3.63 -14.40
C GLN A 182 5.09 2.96 -15.74
N ALA A 183 6.08 2.06 -15.79
CA ALA A 183 6.43 1.35 -17.01
C ALA A 183 5.27 0.46 -17.52
N GLY A 184 4.56 -0.21 -16.61
CA GLY A 184 3.34 -0.96 -16.96
C GLY A 184 2.22 -0.06 -17.48
N LEU A 185 1.97 1.07 -16.83
CA LEU A 185 0.95 2.04 -17.23
C LEU A 185 1.27 2.67 -18.59
N VAL A 186 2.53 2.99 -18.88
CA VAL A 186 2.95 3.48 -20.20
C VAL A 186 2.66 2.44 -21.28
N LYS A 187 2.95 1.15 -21.02
CA LYS A 187 2.58 0.07 -21.95
C LYS A 187 1.07 -0.07 -22.12
N ALA A 188 0.30 0.20 -21.07
CA ALA A 188 -1.17 0.26 -21.13
C ALA A 188 -1.73 1.49 -21.89
N GLY A 189 -0.87 2.37 -22.40
CA GLY A 189 -1.28 3.55 -23.18
C GLY A 189 -1.50 4.81 -22.35
N VAL A 190 -1.04 4.85 -21.10
CA VAL A 190 -1.05 6.08 -20.29
C VAL A 190 0.09 7.00 -20.73
N ALA A 191 -0.23 8.24 -21.10
CA ALA A 191 0.76 9.24 -21.46
C ALA A 191 1.31 9.95 -20.20
N LEU A 192 2.09 9.23 -19.40
CA LEU A 192 2.75 9.78 -18.20
C LEU A 192 3.93 10.65 -18.65
N ARG A 193 3.91 11.94 -18.30
CA ARG A 193 4.99 12.91 -18.56
C ARG A 193 5.87 13.10 -17.34
#